data_AF-A0A4Q5MX92-F1
#
_entry.id   AF-A0A4Q5MX92-F1
#
_cell.length_a   1.000
_cell.length_b   1.000
_cell.length_c   1.000
_cell.angle_alpha   90.00
_cell.angle_beta   90.00
_cell.angle_gamma   90.00
#
_symmetry.space_group_name_H-M   'P 1'
#
loop_
_entity.id
_entity.type
_entity.pdbx_description
1 polymer ?
#
loop_
_entity_poly.entity_id
_entity_poly.type
_entity_poly.pdbx_seq_one_letter_code
_entity_poly.pdbx_strand_id
1 'polypeptide(L)' 'MVTGQSEAAKRYIEAGRVAAAEARKTGTPEYDPRAHERAVEHERKMAEELAKEQAAT' A
#
# COMPACT_ATOMS: atom_id res chain seq x y z
N MET A 1 5.61 23.11 25.54
CA MET A 1 5.16 22.10 24.56
C MET A 1 4.88 22.81 23.25
N VAL A 2 5.71 22.60 22.22
CA VAL A 2 5.51 23.21 20.90
C VAL A 2 4.66 22.26 20.07
N THR A 3 3.35 22.45 20.07
CA THR A 3 2.44 21.71 19.19
C THR A 3 1.98 22.59 18.03
N GLY A 4 2.95 23.18 17.33
CA GLY A 4 2.70 23.75 16.00
C GLY A 4 2.78 22.63 14.98
N GLN A 5 1.66 21.97 14.66
CA GLN A 5 1.65 21.11 13.48
C GLN A 5 1.95 21.98 12.26
N SER A 6 2.99 21.60 11.50
CA SER A 6 3.36 22.33 10.28
C SER A 6 2.18 22.35 9.31
N GLU A 7 2.06 23.41 8.51
CA GLU A 7 1.02 23.51 7.48
C GLU A 7 1.02 22.30 6.53
N ALA A 8 2.21 21.74 6.26
CA ALA A 8 2.35 20.50 5.50
C ALA A 8 1.67 19.31 6.17
N ALA A 9 1.79 19.16 7.49
CA ALA A 9 1.14 18.10 8.25
C ALA A 9 -0.40 18.24 8.22
N LYS A 10 -0.92 19.47 8.31
CA LYS A 10 -2.37 19.72 8.21
C LYS A 10 -2.90 19.35 6.82
N ARG A 11 -2.21 19.76 5.76
CA ARG A 11 -2.58 19.41 4.38
C ARG A 11 -2.52 17.91 4.12
N TYR A 12 -1.54 17.21 4.68
CA TYR A 12 -1.45 15.76 4.58
C TYR A 12 -2.64 15.06 5.25
N ILE A 13 -3.01 15.48 6.47
CA ILE A 13 -4.16 14.94 7.20
C ILE A 13 -5.46 15.18 6.41
N GLU A 14 -5.62 16.37 5.84
CA GLU A 14 -6.79 16.73 5.04
C GLU A 14 -6.87 15.90 3.75
N ALA A 15 -5.75 15.75 3.02
CA ALA A 15 -5.68 14.91 1.83
C ALA A 15 -6.04 13.45 2.13
N GLY A 16 -5.54 12.90 3.25
CA GLY A 16 -5.87 11.55 3.69
C GLY A 16 -7.36 11.37 3.99
N ARG A 17 -8.01 12.38 4.60
CA ARG A 17 -9.46 12.34 4.86
C ARG A 17 -10.27 12.32 3.56
N VAL A 18 -9.89 13.12 2.57
CA VAL A 18 -10.56 13.18 1.26
C VAL A 18 -10.38 11.84 0.53
N ALA A 19 -9.16 11.32 0.44
CA ALA A 19 -8.89 10.03 -0.20
C ALA A 19 -9.68 8.88 0.43
N ALA A 20 -9.75 8.84 1.77
CA ALA A 20 -10.53 7.84 2.48
C ALA A 20 -12.04 8.00 2.26
N ALA A 21 -12.54 9.24 2.12
CA ALA A 21 -13.94 9.49 1.81
C ALA A 21 -14.31 9.04 0.38
N GLU A 22 -13.45 9.32 -0.60
CA GLU A 22 -13.63 8.85 -1.98
C GLU A 22 -13.57 7.32 -2.07
N ALA A 23 -12.60 6.69 -1.42
CA ALA A 23 -12.48 5.23 -1.39
C ALA A 23 -13.73 4.55 -0.81
N ARG A 24 -14.37 5.16 0.19
CA ARG A 24 -15.65 4.65 0.76
C ARG A 24 -16.83 4.79 -0.20
N LYS A 25 -16.85 5.81 -1.09
CA LYS A 25 -17.94 6.01 -2.06
C LYS A 25 -17.97 4.91 -3.12
N THR A 26 -16.80 4.49 -3.60
CA THR A 26 -16.66 3.39 -4.56
C THR A 26 -16.80 2.00 -3.92
N GLY A 27 -16.88 1.93 -2.58
CA GLY A 27 -16.68 0.70 -1.82
C GLY A 27 -15.20 0.33 -1.74
N THR A 28 -14.82 -0.45 -0.74
CA THR A 28 -13.59 -1.25 -0.84
C THR A 28 -13.83 -2.30 -1.92
N PRO A 29 -12.92 -2.51 -2.89
CA PRO A 29 -13.03 -3.65 -3.79
C PRO A 29 -13.31 -4.90 -2.96
N GLU A 30 -14.36 -5.64 -3.27
CA GLU A 30 -14.60 -6.92 -2.60
C GLU A 30 -13.33 -7.74 -2.65
N TYR A 31 -12.99 -8.36 -1.51
CA TYR A 31 -11.87 -9.27 -1.45
C TYR A 31 -12.04 -10.34 -2.54
N ASP A 32 -11.15 -10.32 -3.53
CA ASP A 32 -11.07 -11.33 -4.58
C ASP A 32 -9.97 -12.34 -4.17
N PRO A 33 -10.34 -13.56 -3.75
CA PRO A 33 -9.38 -14.59 -3.37
C PRO A 33 -8.36 -14.87 -4.48
N ARG A 34 -8.77 -14.79 -5.76
CA ARG A 34 -7.88 -15.03 -6.89
C ARG A 34 -6.89 -13.88 -7.07
N ALA A 35 -7.30 -12.65 -6.81
CA ALA A 35 -6.38 -11.51 -6.83
C ALA A 35 -5.36 -11.60 -5.70
N HIS A 36 -5.79 -12.04 -4.51
CA HIS A 36 -4.90 -12.28 -3.38
C HIS A 36 -3.89 -13.40 -3.69
N GLU A 37 -4.35 -14.56 -4.19
CA GLU A 37 -3.48 -15.67 -4.59
C GLU A 37 -2.44 -15.24 -5.63
N ARG A 38 -2.84 -14.46 -6.65
CA ARG A 38 -1.90 -13.93 -7.66
C ARG A 38 -0.85 -13.01 -7.04
N ALA A 39 -1.23 -12.15 -6.10
CA ALA A 39 -0.28 -11.26 -5.43
C ALA A 39 0.75 -12.06 -4.61
N VAL A 40 0.30 -13.05 -3.84
CA VAL A 40 1.17 -13.93 -3.06
C VAL A 40 2.12 -14.73 -3.95
N GLU A 41 1.63 -15.30 -5.06
CA GLU A 41 2.50 -16.03 -6.00
C GLU A 41 3.55 -15.13 -6.66
N HIS A 42 3.17 -13.90 -7.00
CA HIS A 42 4.09 -12.93 -7.57
C HIS A 42 5.19 -12.58 -6.57
N GLU A 43 4.83 -12.29 -5.32
CA GLU A 43 5.79 -12.05 -4.24
C GLU A 43 6.75 -13.24 -4.05
N ARG A 44 6.22 -14.48 -4.04
CA ARG A 44 7.05 -15.68 -3.96
C ARG A 44 8.02 -15.79 -5.13
N LYS A 45 7.57 -15.57 -6.37
CA LYS A 45 8.43 -15.64 -7.56
C LYS A 45 9.55 -14.61 -7.52
N MET A 46 9.23 -13.38 -7.15
CA MET A 46 10.24 -12.32 -7.01
C MET A 46 11.26 -12.66 -5.93
N ALA A 47 10.82 -13.21 -4.79
CA ALA A 47 11.73 -13.66 -3.73
C ALA A 47 12.64 -14.80 -4.19
N GLU A 48 12.12 -15.74 -4.99
CA GLU A 48 12.91 -16.83 -5.57
C GLU A 48 13.90 -16.34 -6.63
N GLU A 49 13.52 -15.39 -7.47
CA GLU A 49 14.42 -14.78 -8.44
C GLU A 49 15.54 -14.00 -7.74
N LEU A 50 15.22 -13.20 -6.74
CA LEU A 50 16.20 -12.49 -5.93
C LEU A 50 17.16 -13.46 -5.23
N ALA A 51 16.65 -14.55 -4.66
CA ALA A 51 17.49 -15.57 -4.02
C ALA A 51 18.42 -16.27 -5.03
N LYS A 52 17.95 -16.52 -6.27
CA LYS A 52 18.78 -17.08 -7.35
C LYS A 52 19.87 -16.10 -7.80
N GLU A 53 19.54 -14.82 -7.92
CA GLU A 53 20.53 -13.78 -8.25
C GLU A 53 21.61 -13.67 -7.16
N GLN A 54 21.21 -13.71 -5.89
CA GLN A 54 22.13 -13.70 -4.75
C GLN A 54 22.99 -14.97 -4.68
N ALA A 55 22.46 -16.13 -5.06
CA ALA A 55 23.21 -17.38 -5.09
C ALA A 55 24.15 -17.49 -6.31
N ALA A 56 23.90 -16.71 -7.37
CA ALA A 56 24.71 -16.67 -8.58
C ALA A 56 25.84 -15.60 -8.54
N THR A 57 25.92 -14.83 -7.46
CA THR A 57 26.97 -13.82 -7.17
C THR A 57 27.99 -14.39 -6.19
#